data_AF-A0A562XIS9-F1
#
_entry.id   AF-A0A562XIS9-F1
#
_cell.length_a   1.000
_cell.length_b   1.000
_cell.length_c   1.000
_cell.angle_alpha   90.00
_cell.angle_beta   90.00
_cell.angle_gamma   90.00
#
_symmetry.space_group_name_H-M   'P 1'
#
loop_
_entity.id
_entity.type
_entity.pdbx_description
1 polymer ?
#
loop_
_entity_poly.entity_id
_entity_poly.type
_entity_poly.pdbx_seq_one_letter_code
_entity_poly.pdbx_strand_id
1 'polypeptide(L)'
;MKNRYEGEMEFKDIIDISAMFEEEIKTASDISDEQKELLLGFCELVNEAKEQSKITGAREIVRLHTIFIGRLAIYQNKLKILKDHKLFEKLKCLYAKIEGVNKVYKTLKEFSVNFILPFIE
;
A
#
# COMPACT_ATOMS: atom_id res chain seq x y z
N MET A 1 -21.60 -0.87 16.60
CA MET A 1 -20.49 0.09 16.44
C MET A 1 -19.57 -0.46 15.36
N LYS A 2 -19.47 0.18 14.18
CA LYS A 2 -18.54 -0.24 13.13
C LYS A 2 -17.12 0.18 13.53
N ASN A 3 -16.17 -0.76 13.49
CA ASN A 3 -14.77 -0.60 13.87
C ASN A 3 -14.05 0.47 13.04
N ARG A 4 -14.10 1.74 13.48
CA ARG A 4 -13.15 2.77 13.00
C ARG A 4 -11.71 2.39 13.36
N TYR A 5 -11.53 1.72 14.51
CA TYR A 5 -10.23 1.34 15.03
C TYR A 5 -9.50 0.27 14.19
N GLU A 6 -10.20 -0.72 13.62
CA GLU A 6 -9.54 -1.75 12.79
C GLU A 6 -9.00 -1.17 11.48
N GLY A 7 -9.76 -0.28 10.82
CA GLY A 7 -9.31 0.37 9.58
C GLY A 7 -8.16 1.36 9.78
N GLU A 8 -8.11 2.05 10.93
CA GLU A 8 -6.99 2.93 11.28
C GLU A 8 -5.72 2.15 11.63
N MET A 9 -5.86 1.00 12.30
CA MET A 9 -4.72 0.15 12.69
C MET A 9 -4.09 -0.54 11.48
N GLU A 10 -4.91 -0.99 10.51
CA GLU A 10 -4.43 -1.64 9.28
C GLU A 10 -3.66 -0.71 8.34
N PHE A 11 -4.03 0.58 8.28
CA PHE A 11 -3.32 1.56 7.45
C PHE A 11 -1.98 1.98 8.06
N LYS A 12 -1.88 1.98 9.40
CA LYS A 12 -0.66 2.29 10.13
C LYS A 12 0.48 1.31 9.80
N ASP A 13 0.19 0.01 9.76
CA ASP A 13 1.18 -1.01 9.42
C ASP A 13 1.82 -0.77 8.04
N ILE A 14 1.02 -0.32 7.06
CA ILE A 14 1.50 0.01 5.71
C ILE A 14 2.46 1.19 5.77
N ILE A 15 2.12 2.24 6.54
CA ILE A 15 2.95 3.43 6.74
C ILE A 15 4.27 3.05 7.40
N ASP A 16 4.23 2.26 8.47
CA ASP A 16 5.42 1.88 9.24
C ASP A 16 6.39 1.05 8.38
N ILE A 17 5.86 0.09 7.60
CA ILE A 17 6.67 -0.70 6.64
C ILE A 17 7.27 0.20 5.55
N SER A 18 6.49 1.16 5.04
CA SER A 18 6.96 2.10 4.03
C SER A 18 8.08 3.01 4.56
N ALA A 19 7.98 3.49 5.80
CA ALA A 19 9.01 4.33 6.41
C ALA A 19 10.32 3.55 6.60
N MET A 20 10.24 2.32 7.12
CA MET A 20 11.42 1.44 7.21
C MET A 20 12.03 1.17 5.83
N PHE A 21 11.19 0.94 4.81
CA PHE A 21 11.67 0.69 3.46
C PHE A 21 12.37 1.92 2.87
N GLU A 22 11.82 3.11 3.10
CA GLU A 22 12.43 4.38 2.68
C GLU A 22 13.83 4.58 3.28
N GLU A 23 14.02 4.28 4.57
CA GLU A 23 15.32 4.34 5.24
C GLU A 23 16.32 3.32 4.66
N GLU A 24 15.87 2.09 4.40
CA GLU A 24 16.71 1.05 3.77
C GLU A 24 17.13 1.44 2.35
N ILE A 25 16.25 2.05 1.55
CA ILE A 25 16.60 2.53 0.20
C ILE A 25 17.66 3.65 0.26
N LYS A 26 17.49 4.61 1.19
CA LYS A 26 18.40 5.75 1.35
C LYS A 26 19.81 5.31 1.76
N THR A 27 19.91 4.27 2.57
CA THR A 27 21.18 3.76 3.10
C THR A 27 21.82 2.68 2.23
N ALA A 28 21.11 2.15 1.23
CA ALA A 28 21.66 1.16 0.31
C ALA A 28 22.81 1.74 -0.55
N SER A 29 23.98 1.10 -0.50
CA SER A 29 25.15 1.45 -1.32
C SER A 29 25.17 0.75 -2.69
N ASP A 30 24.34 -0.28 -2.86
CA ASP A 30 24.54 -1.32 -3.87
C ASP A 30 23.65 -1.14 -5.10
N ILE A 31 22.85 -0.06 -5.11
CA ILE A 31 21.86 0.27 -6.14
C ILE A 31 22.12 1.67 -6.68
N SER A 32 21.78 1.89 -7.96
CA SER A 32 21.95 3.20 -8.60
C SER A 32 20.96 4.23 -8.08
N ASP A 33 21.25 5.51 -8.29
CA ASP A 33 20.32 6.60 -7.93
C ASP A 33 18.97 6.47 -8.66
N GLU A 34 18.98 6.01 -9.92
CA GLU A 34 17.75 5.74 -10.68
C GLU A 34 16.92 4.61 -10.03
N GLN A 35 17.58 3.57 -9.50
CA GLN A 35 16.90 2.50 -8.76
C GLN A 35 16.36 3.00 -7.42
N LYS A 36 17.10 3.87 -6.72
CA LYS A 36 16.63 4.51 -5.49
C LYS A 36 15.39 5.36 -5.76
N GLU A 37 15.43 6.24 -6.75
CA GLU A 37 14.30 7.09 -7.13
C GLU A 37 13.06 6.25 -7.49
N LEU A 38 13.26 5.18 -8.26
CA LEU A 38 12.19 4.25 -8.60
C LEU A 38 11.52 3.67 -7.36
N LEU A 39 12.31 3.15 -6.41
CA LEU A 39 11.82 2.53 -5.18
C LEU A 39 11.20 3.56 -4.23
N LEU A 40 11.82 4.73 -4.06
CA LEU A 40 11.30 5.83 -3.25
C LEU A 40 9.92 6.29 -3.75
N GLY A 41 9.69 6.28 -5.06
CA GLY A 41 8.37 6.60 -5.60
C GLY A 41 7.27 5.59 -5.22
N PHE A 42 7.57 4.38 -4.71
CA PHE A 42 6.55 3.55 -4.05
C PHE A 42 6.25 4.05 -2.63
N CYS A 43 7.25 4.51 -1.89
CA CYS A 43 7.07 5.11 -0.58
C CYS A 43 6.28 6.42 -0.65
N GLU A 44 6.51 7.22 -1.70
CA GLU A 44 5.75 8.44 -1.98
C GLU A 44 4.25 8.15 -2.14
N LEU A 45 3.88 7.09 -2.88
CA LEU A 45 2.47 6.70 -3.02
C LEU A 45 1.82 6.40 -1.67
N VAL A 46 2.53 5.74 -0.76
CA VAL A 46 2.04 5.45 0.60
C VAL A 46 1.90 6.73 1.41
N ASN A 47 2.87 7.64 1.32
CA ASN A 47 2.80 8.94 2.00
C ASN A 47 1.65 9.81 1.46
N GLU A 48 1.44 9.85 0.15
CA GLU A 48 0.28 10.53 -0.44
C GLU A 48 -1.03 9.94 0.05
N ALA A 49 -1.13 8.61 0.09
CA ALA A 49 -2.30 7.92 0.59
C ALA A 49 -2.53 8.17 2.08
N LYS A 50 -1.46 8.29 2.89
CA LYS A 50 -1.55 8.71 4.30
C LYS A 50 -2.10 10.12 4.44
N GLU A 51 -1.67 11.06 3.63
CA GLU A 51 -2.18 12.43 3.70
C GLU A 51 -3.63 12.51 3.20
N GLN A 52 -3.97 11.81 2.13
CA GLN A 52 -5.32 11.80 1.59
C GLN A 52 -6.31 11.04 2.47
N SER A 53 -5.88 10.01 3.19
CA SER A 53 -6.76 9.25 4.08
C SER A 53 -7.28 10.09 5.25
N LYS A 54 -6.61 11.18 5.61
CA LYS A 54 -7.13 12.19 6.57
C LYS A 54 -8.43 12.84 6.09
N ILE A 55 -8.66 12.85 4.78
CA ILE A 55 -9.84 13.45 4.12
C ILE A 55 -10.83 12.35 3.69
N THR A 56 -10.35 11.31 3.00
CA THR A 56 -11.19 10.29 2.34
C THR A 56 -11.37 9.02 3.18
N GLY A 57 -10.65 8.90 4.30
CA GLY A 57 -10.66 7.74 5.19
C GLY A 57 -10.16 6.47 4.52
N ALA A 58 -10.72 5.32 4.95
CA ALA A 58 -10.32 4.00 4.46
C ALA A 58 -10.52 3.78 2.95
N ARG A 59 -11.30 4.61 2.25
CA ARG A 59 -11.44 4.51 0.77
C ARG A 59 -10.12 4.69 0.03
N GLU A 60 -9.18 5.39 0.66
CA GLU A 60 -7.88 5.67 0.11
C GLU A 60 -7.05 4.40 -0.14
N ILE A 61 -7.31 3.31 0.61
CA ILE A 61 -6.61 2.04 0.39
C ILE A 61 -6.86 1.47 -1.02
N VAL A 62 -8.07 1.66 -1.55
CA VAL A 62 -8.44 1.15 -2.88
C VAL A 62 -7.68 1.92 -3.96
N ARG A 63 -7.56 3.24 -3.78
CA ARG A 63 -6.79 4.11 -4.67
C ARG A 63 -5.31 3.75 -4.62
N LEU A 64 -4.73 3.67 -3.41
CA LEU A 64 -3.35 3.27 -3.20
C LEU A 64 -3.05 1.93 -3.88
N HIS A 65 -3.84 0.90 -3.60
CA HIS A 65 -3.67 -0.42 -4.21
C HIS A 65 -3.66 -0.37 -5.75
N THR A 66 -4.57 0.40 -6.34
CA THR A 66 -4.68 0.52 -7.81
C THR A 66 -3.44 1.21 -8.41
N ILE A 67 -3.02 2.33 -7.83
CA ILE A 67 -1.85 3.08 -8.32
C ILE A 67 -0.56 2.28 -8.08
N PHE A 68 -0.45 1.59 -6.95
CA PHE A 68 0.70 0.76 -6.62
C PHE A 68 0.89 -0.38 -7.63
N ILE A 69 -0.18 -1.09 -8.00
CA ILE A 69 -0.14 -2.11 -9.07
C ILE A 69 0.23 -1.48 -10.41
N GLY A 70 -0.35 -0.32 -10.75
CA GLY A 70 0.01 0.40 -11.98
C GLY A 70 1.50 0.70 -12.05
N ARG A 71 2.09 1.19 -10.95
CA ARG A 71 3.53 1.46 -10.84
C ARG A 71 4.35 0.17 -10.94
N LEU A 72 3.96 -0.92 -10.29
CA LEU A 72 4.62 -2.23 -10.45
C LEU A 72 4.62 -2.69 -11.91
N ALA A 73 3.50 -2.55 -12.62
CA ALA A 73 3.38 -2.96 -14.02
C ALA A 73 4.24 -2.11 -14.96
N ILE A 74 4.26 -0.79 -14.78
CA ILE A 74 5.07 0.14 -15.57
C ILE A 74 6.57 -0.16 -15.38
N TYR A 75 6.99 -0.38 -14.13
CA TYR A 75 8.40 -0.51 -13.77
C TYR A 75 8.88 -1.97 -13.63
N GLN A 76 8.07 -2.96 -14.02
CA GLN A 76 8.37 -4.38 -13.84
C GLN A 76 9.76 -4.78 -14.37
N ASN A 77 10.18 -4.22 -15.51
CA ASN A 77 11.44 -4.60 -16.15
C ASN A 77 12.63 -4.03 -15.39
N LYS A 78 12.50 -2.80 -14.87
CA LYS A 78 13.54 -2.18 -14.02
C LYS A 78 13.64 -2.89 -12.67
N LEU A 79 12.50 -3.28 -12.09
CA LEU A 79 12.44 -4.04 -10.84
C LEU A 79 13.07 -5.43 -10.95
N LYS A 80 12.93 -6.12 -12.10
CA LYS A 80 13.57 -7.43 -12.34
C LYS A 80 15.10 -7.38 -12.31
N ILE A 81 15.69 -6.21 -12.59
CA ILE A 81 17.15 -6.01 -12.64
C ILE A 81 17.69 -5.57 -11.26
N LEU A 82 16.81 -5.32 -10.29
CA LEU A 82 17.20 -4.98 -8.93
C LEU A 82 17.92 -6.20 -8.30
N LYS A 83 19.23 -6.07 -8.08
CA LYS A 83 20.06 -7.15 -7.52
C LYS A 83 19.88 -7.30 -6.00
N ASP A 84 19.46 -6.23 -5.33
CA ASP A 84 19.24 -6.24 -3.88
C ASP A 84 17.96 -7.01 -3.54
N HIS A 85 18.15 -8.26 -3.11
CA HIS A 85 17.05 -9.14 -2.75
C HIS A 85 16.29 -8.64 -1.52
N LYS A 86 16.96 -7.97 -0.56
CA LYS A 86 16.34 -7.47 0.66
C LYS A 86 15.33 -6.37 0.31
N LEU A 87 15.72 -5.41 -0.52
CA LEU A 87 14.83 -4.34 -0.97
C LEU A 87 13.66 -4.89 -1.79
N PHE A 88 13.91 -5.90 -2.62
CA PHE A 88 12.85 -6.53 -3.40
C PHE A 88 11.82 -7.28 -2.52
N GLU A 89 12.27 -8.03 -1.52
CA GLU A 89 11.38 -8.69 -0.55
C GLU A 89 10.61 -7.67 0.29
N LYS A 90 11.23 -6.54 0.65
CA LYS A 90 10.54 -5.45 1.37
C LYS A 90 9.44 -4.82 0.50
N LEU A 91 9.70 -4.59 -0.79
CA LEU A 91 8.69 -4.12 -1.73
C LEU A 91 7.52 -5.09 -1.86
N LYS A 92 7.79 -6.41 -1.95
CA LYS A 92 6.74 -7.45 -1.95
C LYS A 92 5.94 -7.43 -0.65
N CYS A 93 6.59 -7.31 0.49
CA CYS A 93 5.93 -7.24 1.79
C CYS A 93 4.99 -6.03 1.87
N LEU A 94 5.46 -4.86 1.43
CA LEU A 94 4.64 -3.64 1.35
C LEU A 94 3.41 -3.85 0.46
N TYR A 95 3.60 -4.40 -0.74
CA TYR A 95 2.50 -4.74 -1.64
C TYR A 95 1.50 -5.72 -1.02
N ALA A 96 1.98 -6.81 -0.41
CA ALA A 96 1.13 -7.82 0.20
C ALA A 96 0.27 -7.25 1.33
N LYS A 97 0.80 -6.29 2.10
CA LYS A 97 0.04 -5.58 3.12
C LYS A 97 -1.04 -4.69 2.53
N ILE A 98 -0.71 -3.90 1.50
CA ILE A 98 -1.70 -3.09 0.78
C ILE A 98 -2.82 -3.95 0.19
N GLU A 99 -2.48 -5.10 -0.42
CA GLU A 99 -3.45 -6.05 -0.96
C GLU A 99 -4.36 -6.64 0.13
N GLY A 100 -3.77 -7.03 1.27
CA GLY A 100 -4.49 -7.56 2.42
C GLY A 100 -5.56 -6.59 2.93
N VAL A 101 -5.17 -5.34 3.22
CA VAL A 101 -6.10 -4.31 3.71
C VAL A 101 -7.19 -3.99 2.67
N ASN A 102 -6.83 -3.94 1.38
CA ASN A 102 -7.81 -3.73 0.31
C ASN A 102 -8.84 -4.88 0.21
N LYS A 103 -8.41 -6.14 0.39
CA LYS A 103 -9.33 -7.30 0.43
C LYS A 103 -10.27 -7.21 1.62
N VAL A 104 -9.76 -6.91 2.83
CA VAL A 104 -10.59 -6.72 4.04
C VAL A 104 -11.62 -5.62 3.82
N TYR A 105 -11.18 -4.47 3.30
CA TYR A 105 -12.08 -3.35 2.99
C TYR A 105 -13.21 -3.74 2.01
N LYS A 106 -12.88 -4.47 0.94
CA LYS A 106 -13.89 -4.97 -0.02
C LYS A 106 -14.87 -5.92 0.63
N THR A 107 -14.40 -6.92 1.39
CA THR A 107 -15.25 -7.88 2.11
C THR A 107 -16.20 -7.17 3.07
N LEU A 108 -15.72 -6.20 3.85
CA LEU A 108 -16.56 -5.40 4.76
C LEU A 108 -17.62 -4.59 4.02
N LYS A 109 -17.27 -4.01 2.86
CA LYS A 109 -18.22 -3.28 2.02
C LYS A 109 -19.30 -4.21 1.49
N GLU A 110 -18.93 -5.35 0.91
CA GLU A 110 -19.87 -6.35 0.39
C GLU A 110 -20.80 -6.89 1.50
N PHE A 111 -20.25 -7.23 2.66
CA PHE A 111 -21.04 -7.64 3.82
C PHE A 111 -22.03 -6.55 4.25
N SER A 112 -21.60 -5.29 4.26
CA SER A 112 -22.49 -4.17 4.62
C SER A 112 -23.61 -3.91 3.60
N VAL A 113 -23.38 -4.19 2.32
CA VAL A 113 -24.42 -4.10 1.28
C VAL A 113 -25.44 -5.23 1.48
N ASN A 114 -24.98 -6.45 1.72
CA ASN A 114 -25.83 -7.62 1.92
C ASN A 114 -26.65 -7.54 3.23
N PHE A 115 -26.15 -6.84 4.25
CA PHE A 115 -26.87 -6.67 5.52
C PHE A 115 -28.01 -5.63 5.44
N ILE A 116 -27.95 -4.68 4.50
CA ILE A 116 -28.97 -3.60 4.38
C ILE A 116 -30.12 -4.00 3.45
N LEU A 117 -29.87 -4.85 2.45
CA LEU A 117 -30.88 -5.33 1.50
C LEU A 117 -32.13 -5.99 2.13
N PRO A 118 -32.06 -6.81 3.20
CA PRO A 118 -33.26 -7.42 3.79
C PRO A 118 -34.10 -6.48 4.68
N PHE A 119 -33.73 -5.19 4.82
CA PHE A 119 -34.48 -4.20 5.60
C PHE A 119 -35.16 -3.12 4.74
N ILE A 120 -35.17 -3.30 3.41
CA ILE A 120 -35.83 -2.40 2.44
C ILE A 120 -36.94 -3.15 1.67
N GLU A 121 -37.58 -4.15 2.29
CA GLU A 121 -38.89 -4.67 1.85
C GLU A 121 -40.02 -3.99 2.61
#